data_AF-A0AA45U1A2-F1
#
_entry.id   AF-A0AA45U1A2-F1
#
_cell.length_a   1.000
_cell.length_b   1.000
_cell.length_c   1.000
_cell.angle_alpha   90.00
_cell.angle_beta   90.00
_cell.angle_gamma   90.00
#
_symmetry.space_group_name_H-M   'P 1'
#
loop_
_entity.id
_entity.type
_entity.pdbx_description
1 polymer ?
#
loop_
_entity_poly.entity_id
_entity_poly.type
_entity_poly.pdbx_seq_one_letter_code
_entity_poly.pdbx_strand_id
1 'polypeptide(L)'
;MMNRLFRKKGGFTLIELMIVVAIIGILAAIAIPNFMRFQAKSKQSEAKTNLKALYTSQKAYFGEKDTYIIDFKKLGFTPEAGNRYSYGLADCSEPAAVADRLYTTGCIGQDIARFKNKPSSGTQALTAGVIPGVASCPSCDFNATAFGNVDNDDNADTWGITSAATTVALADVCGNDQDAVSGGEPGNAYNDVSCP
;
A
#
# COMPACT_ATOMS: atom_id res chain seq x y z
N MET A 1 35.28 -49.18 -44.56
CA MET A 1 34.83 -47.83 -44.12
C MET A 1 33.57 -47.99 -43.27
N MET A 2 33.46 -47.16 -42.23
CA MET A 2 32.27 -46.92 -41.40
C MET A 2 31.97 -47.89 -40.22
N ASN A 3 32.77 -47.79 -39.15
CA ASN A 3 32.30 -48.16 -37.81
C ASN A 3 31.35 -47.06 -37.31
N ARG A 4 30.04 -47.31 -37.29
CA ARG A 4 29.06 -46.45 -36.61
C ARG A 4 29.21 -46.67 -35.10
N LEU A 5 29.84 -45.70 -34.43
CA LEU A 5 29.77 -45.56 -32.97
C LEU A 5 28.30 -45.34 -32.58
N PHE A 6 27.66 -46.37 -32.03
CA PHE A 6 26.35 -46.24 -31.40
C PHE A 6 26.50 -45.31 -30.19
N ARG A 7 26.16 -44.04 -30.38
CA ARG A 7 26.06 -43.06 -29.31
C ARG A 7 24.91 -43.49 -28.39
N LYS A 8 25.24 -44.05 -27.21
CA LYS A 8 24.26 -44.37 -26.17
C LYS A 8 23.48 -43.08 -25.85
N LYS A 9 22.24 -42.98 -26.30
CA LYS A 9 21.29 -41.99 -25.78
C LYS A 9 20.83 -42.52 -24.43
N GLY A 10 21.43 -42.02 -23.34
CA GLY A 10 20.95 -42.27 -21.99
C GLY A 10 19.56 -41.64 -21.83
N GLY A 11 18.57 -42.44 -21.43
CA GLY A 11 17.28 -41.93 -20.98
C GLY A 11 17.38 -41.44 -19.54
N PHE A 12 16.62 -40.39 -19.19
CA PHE A 12 16.47 -39.96 -17.80
C PHE A 12 15.87 -41.09 -16.96
N THR A 13 16.43 -41.34 -15.79
CA THR A 13 15.85 -42.28 -14.84
C THR A 13 14.71 -41.64 -14.06
N LEU A 14 13.70 -42.43 -13.69
CA LEU A 14 12.57 -41.96 -12.88
C LEU A 14 13.06 -41.44 -11.51
N ILE A 15 14.11 -42.06 -10.96
CA ILE A 15 14.70 -41.66 -9.68
C ILE A 15 15.43 -40.31 -9.75
N GLU A 16 16.12 -40.00 -10.85
CA GLU A 16 16.74 -38.68 -11.06
C GLU A 16 15.68 -37.58 -11.07
N LEU A 17 14.55 -37.83 -11.75
CA LEU A 17 13.46 -36.86 -11.80
C LEU A 17 12.80 -36.67 -10.43
N MET A 18 12.64 -37.74 -9.65
CA MET A 18 12.07 -37.67 -8.29
C MET A 18 12.92 -36.82 -7.34
N ILE A 19 14.26 -36.98 -7.36
CA ILE A 19 15.16 -36.19 -6.50
C ILE A 19 15.11 -34.71 -6.90
N VAL A 20 15.07 -34.41 -8.21
CA VAL A 20 14.98 -33.03 -8.69
C VAL A 20 13.70 -32.36 -8.22
N VAL A 21 12.55 -33.01 -8.33
CA VAL A 21 11.28 -32.47 -7.86
C VAL A 21 11.27 -32.30 -6.33
N ALA A 22 11.88 -33.23 -5.58
CA ALA A 22 12.01 -33.10 -4.13
C ALA A 22 12.84 -31.87 -3.71
N ILE A 23 13.99 -31.64 -4.38
CA ILE A 23 14.83 -30.45 -4.11
C ILE A 23 14.09 -29.17 -4.48
N ILE A 24 13.43 -29.11 -5.64
CA ILE A 24 12.63 -27.95 -6.06
C ILE A 24 11.50 -27.69 -5.07
N GLY A 25 10.85 -28.74 -4.55
CA GLY A 25 9.79 -28.63 -3.54
C GLY A 25 10.27 -27.97 -2.24
N ILE A 26 11.45 -28.37 -1.73
CA ILE A 26 12.04 -27.78 -0.52
C ILE A 26 12.39 -26.30 -0.76
N LEU A 27 13.00 -25.98 -1.91
CA LEU A 27 13.35 -24.60 -2.24
C LEU A 27 12.10 -23.73 -2.40
N ALA A 28 11.07 -24.24 -3.07
CA ALA A 28 9.81 -23.52 -3.27
C ALA A 28 9.09 -23.23 -1.95
N ALA A 29 9.08 -24.18 -1.01
CA ALA A 29 8.44 -24.01 0.29
C ALA A 29 9.01 -22.82 1.09
N ILE A 30 10.31 -22.55 0.97
CA ILE A 30 10.98 -21.41 1.63
C ILE A 30 10.88 -20.14 0.77
N ALA A 31 11.03 -20.27 -0.54
CA ALA A 31 11.11 -19.12 -1.45
C ALA A 31 9.77 -18.42 -1.67
N ILE A 32 8.67 -19.17 -1.82
CA ILE A 32 7.33 -18.62 -2.10
C ILE A 32 6.86 -17.63 -1.02
N PRO A 33 6.82 -17.98 0.29
CA PRO A 33 6.34 -17.04 1.31
C PRO A 33 7.22 -15.79 1.41
N ASN A 34 8.54 -15.93 1.25
CA ASN A 34 9.46 -14.81 1.26
C ASN A 34 9.25 -13.89 0.05
N PHE A 35 9.02 -14.46 -1.13
CA PHE A 35 8.73 -13.70 -2.34
C PHE A 35 7.41 -12.92 -2.22
N MET A 36 6.37 -13.52 -1.66
CA MET A 36 5.09 -12.84 -1.43
C MET A 36 5.24 -11.63 -0.49
N ARG A 37 5.99 -11.79 0.62
CA ARG A 37 6.32 -10.68 1.53
C ARG A 37 7.12 -9.56 0.87
N PHE A 38 8.10 -9.93 0.03
CA PHE A 38 8.87 -8.94 -0.73
C PHE A 38 7.98 -8.15 -1.70
N GLN A 39 7.11 -8.85 -2.42
CA GLN A 39 6.15 -8.23 -3.33
C GLN A 39 5.19 -7.30 -2.59
N ALA A 40 4.72 -7.69 -1.40
CA ALA A 40 3.87 -6.85 -0.55
C ALA A 40 4.57 -5.57 -0.12
N LYS A 41 5.82 -5.66 0.36
CA LYS A 41 6.63 -4.48 0.72
C LYS A 41 6.85 -3.55 -0.46
N SER A 42 7.06 -4.09 -1.67
CA SER A 42 7.15 -3.29 -2.90
C SER A 42 5.85 -2.58 -3.26
N LYS A 43 4.69 -3.17 -2.97
CA LYS A 43 3.38 -2.52 -3.18
C LYS A 43 3.14 -1.41 -2.15
N GLN A 44 3.52 -1.64 -0.89
CA GLN A 44 3.38 -0.65 0.20
C GLN A 44 4.24 0.61 0.01
N SER A 45 5.32 0.55 -0.78
CA SER A 45 6.14 1.74 -1.06
C SER A 45 5.38 2.82 -1.85
N GLU A 46 4.36 2.44 -2.61
CA GLU A 46 3.45 3.35 -3.32
C GLU A 46 2.70 4.26 -2.33
N ALA A 47 2.10 3.67 -1.29
CA ALA A 47 1.41 4.42 -0.24
C ALA A 47 2.33 5.44 0.42
N LYS A 48 3.53 5.02 0.84
CA LYS A 48 4.52 5.90 1.47
C LYS A 48 4.90 7.08 0.60
N THR A 49 5.15 6.83 -0.69
CA THR A 49 5.63 7.86 -1.63
C THR A 49 4.55 8.91 -1.88
N ASN A 50 3.33 8.46 -2.13
CA ASN A 50 2.19 9.35 -2.40
C ASN A 50 1.73 10.10 -1.14
N LEU A 51 1.77 9.48 0.05
CA LEU A 51 1.49 10.19 1.31
C LEU A 51 2.53 11.29 1.60
N LYS A 52 3.83 11.04 1.36
CA LYS A 52 4.86 12.09 1.48
C LYS A 52 4.62 13.22 0.50
N ALA A 53 4.28 12.91 -0.76
CA ALA A 53 3.95 13.92 -1.75
C ALA A 53 2.74 14.77 -1.32
N LEU A 54 1.68 14.12 -0.82
CA LEU A 54 0.51 14.80 -0.26
C LEU A 54 0.89 15.74 0.88
N TYR A 55 1.72 15.29 1.81
CA TYR A 55 2.20 16.12 2.92
C TYR A 55 3.00 17.33 2.44
N THR A 56 3.90 17.15 1.48
CA THR A 56 4.67 18.25 0.90
C THR A 56 3.75 19.27 0.23
N SER A 57 2.75 18.81 -0.54
CA SER A 57 1.75 19.69 -1.16
C SER A 57 0.94 20.46 -0.12
N GLN A 58 0.53 19.82 0.98
CA GLN A 58 -0.19 20.48 2.07
C GLN A 58 0.66 21.55 2.76
N LYS A 59 1.93 21.25 3.05
CA LYS A 59 2.85 22.23 3.66
C LYS A 59 3.14 23.40 2.73
N ALA A 60 3.27 23.16 1.42
CA ALA A 60 3.43 24.22 0.43
C ALA A 60 2.19 25.12 0.37
N TYR A 61 1.00 24.52 0.34
CA TYR A 61 -0.27 25.27 0.33
C TYR A 61 -0.46 26.09 1.61
N PHE A 62 -0.13 25.52 2.77
CA PHE A 62 -0.14 26.22 4.05
C PHE A 62 0.82 27.42 4.04
N GLY A 63 2.02 27.28 3.49
CA GLY A 63 2.98 28.39 3.39
C GLY A 63 2.52 29.56 2.51
N GLU A 64 1.56 29.35 1.61
CA GLU A 64 0.99 30.40 0.76
C GLU A 64 -0.35 30.95 1.28
N LYS A 65 -1.17 30.12 1.91
CA LYS A 65 -2.57 30.43 2.25
C LYS A 65 -2.87 30.42 3.74
N ASP A 66 -1.87 30.13 4.59
CA ASP A 66 -1.99 29.98 6.05
C ASP A 66 -3.13 29.04 6.48
N THR A 67 -3.43 28.03 5.65
CA THR A 67 -4.48 27.05 5.91
C THR A 67 -4.22 25.77 5.13
N TYR A 68 -4.71 24.63 5.62
CA TYR A 68 -4.73 23.37 4.87
C TYR A 68 -6.03 23.22 4.07
N ILE A 69 -6.03 22.36 3.06
CA ILE A 69 -7.17 22.22 2.15
C ILE A 69 -7.55 20.77 1.90
N ILE A 70 -8.84 20.48 1.89
CA ILE A 70 -9.39 19.15 1.58
C ILE A 70 -9.51 18.90 0.08
N ASP A 71 -9.62 19.94 -0.74
CA ASP A 71 -9.78 19.82 -2.19
C ASP A 71 -8.46 19.45 -2.88
N PHE A 72 -8.32 18.18 -3.28
CA PHE A 72 -7.12 17.68 -3.96
C PHE A 72 -6.85 18.36 -5.31
N LYS A 73 -7.88 18.84 -6.01
CA LYS A 73 -7.72 19.55 -7.28
C LYS A 73 -7.09 20.92 -7.05
N LYS A 74 -7.47 21.61 -5.97
CA LYS A 74 -6.85 22.89 -5.57
C LYS A 74 -5.47 22.69 -4.93
N LEU A 75 -5.29 21.59 -4.22
CA LEU A 75 -3.98 21.20 -3.65
C LEU A 75 -2.95 20.87 -4.74
N GLY A 76 -3.41 20.45 -5.93
CA GLY A 76 -2.53 19.99 -7.01
C GLY A 76 -1.93 18.61 -6.74
N PHE A 77 -2.53 17.81 -5.86
CA PHE A 77 -2.09 16.46 -5.57
C PHE A 77 -2.87 15.46 -6.42
N THR A 78 -2.15 14.58 -7.12
CA THR A 78 -2.76 13.50 -7.88
C THR A 78 -1.77 12.35 -8.04
N PRO A 79 -2.10 11.11 -7.63
CA PRO A 79 -1.24 9.96 -7.84
C PRO A 79 -1.19 9.57 -9.33
N GLU A 80 -0.14 8.81 -9.71
CA GLU A 80 -0.01 8.25 -11.04
C GLU A 80 -1.21 7.33 -11.39
N ALA A 81 -1.53 7.19 -12.67
CA ALA A 81 -2.55 6.24 -13.10
C ALA A 81 -2.16 4.81 -12.73
N GLY A 82 -3.12 3.97 -12.37
CA GLY A 82 -2.85 2.64 -11.83
C GLY A 82 -2.46 2.65 -10.37
N ASN A 83 -2.99 3.58 -9.56
CA ASN A 83 -2.79 3.61 -8.12
C ASN A 83 -3.55 2.47 -7.42
N ARG A 84 -2.83 1.70 -6.61
CA ARG A 84 -3.38 0.61 -5.79
C ARG A 84 -4.09 1.13 -4.55
N TYR A 85 -3.59 2.23 -3.99
CA TYR A 85 -4.16 2.84 -2.80
C TYR A 85 -5.09 3.97 -3.19
N SER A 86 -6.18 4.09 -2.46
CA SER A 86 -6.96 5.31 -2.37
C SER A 86 -6.35 6.23 -1.32
N TYR A 87 -6.46 7.55 -1.50
CA TYR A 87 -5.91 8.57 -0.62
C TYR A 87 -7.02 9.48 -0.12
N GLY A 88 -7.13 9.64 1.20
CA GLY A 88 -8.16 10.43 1.86
C GLY A 88 -7.59 11.49 2.80
N LEU A 89 -8.12 12.70 2.72
CA LEU A 89 -8.04 13.77 3.73
C LEU A 89 -9.37 13.91 4.50
N ALA A 90 -10.36 13.09 4.17
CA ALA A 90 -11.67 12.94 4.80
C ALA A 90 -12.14 11.48 4.59
N ASP A 91 -13.35 11.12 5.03
CA ASP A 91 -13.96 9.82 4.77
C ASP A 91 -13.92 9.50 3.26
N CYS A 92 -12.97 8.65 2.90
CA CYS A 92 -12.73 8.25 1.53
C CYS A 92 -13.16 6.79 1.43
N SER A 93 -14.36 6.57 0.90
CA SER A 93 -14.98 5.24 0.76
C SER A 93 -15.11 4.80 -0.71
N GLU A 94 -14.68 5.62 -1.66
CA GLU A 94 -15.04 5.45 -3.07
C GLU A 94 -13.84 5.03 -3.94
N PRO A 95 -13.95 3.94 -4.73
CA PRO A 95 -13.04 3.70 -5.84
C PRO A 95 -13.37 4.59 -7.05
N ALA A 96 -12.36 5.08 -7.77
CA ALA A 96 -12.56 5.89 -8.98
C ALA A 96 -12.17 5.09 -10.24
N ALA A 97 -13.11 4.92 -11.18
CA ALA A 97 -12.79 4.40 -12.50
C ALA A 97 -12.01 5.46 -13.29
N VAL A 98 -10.94 5.03 -13.96
CA VAL A 98 -9.87 5.84 -14.59
C VAL A 98 -10.32 6.93 -15.59
N ALA A 99 -11.58 7.00 -16.00
CA ALA A 99 -12.08 8.07 -16.88
C ALA A 99 -12.60 9.30 -16.10
N ASP A 100 -13.17 9.10 -14.92
CA ASP A 100 -13.65 10.16 -14.04
C ASP A 100 -12.95 9.97 -12.70
N ARG A 101 -11.73 10.52 -12.59
CA ARG A 101 -11.13 10.81 -11.28
C ARG A 101 -12.07 11.80 -10.60
N LEU A 102 -13.12 11.28 -9.95
CA LEU A 102 -14.01 12.03 -9.11
C LEU A 102 -13.13 12.50 -7.96
N TYR A 103 -12.53 13.67 -8.13
CA TYR A 103 -11.96 14.46 -7.06
C TYR A 103 -13.13 14.88 -6.18
N THR A 104 -13.69 13.93 -5.45
CA THR A 104 -14.55 14.25 -4.33
C THR A 104 -13.67 14.99 -3.35
N THR A 105 -14.19 16.06 -2.78
CA THR A 105 -13.44 16.88 -1.83
C THR A 105 -12.86 15.98 -0.74
N GLY A 106 -11.52 15.90 -0.66
CA GLY A 106 -10.82 15.08 0.34
C GLY A 106 -10.62 13.62 -0.02
N CYS A 107 -10.92 13.14 -1.24
CA CYS A 107 -10.74 11.73 -1.61
C CYS A 107 -10.24 11.53 -3.05
N ILE A 108 -9.27 10.63 -3.24
CA ILE A 108 -8.87 10.06 -4.52
C ILE A 108 -8.96 8.53 -4.38
N GLY A 109 -9.86 7.90 -5.12
CA GLY A 109 -10.04 6.45 -5.08
C GLY A 109 -8.94 5.65 -5.78
N GLN A 110 -8.87 4.36 -5.44
CA GLN A 110 -8.09 3.33 -6.14
C GLN A 110 -8.49 3.26 -7.62
N ASP A 111 -7.50 2.97 -8.47
CA ASP A 111 -7.72 2.67 -9.88
C ASP A 111 -8.36 1.27 -10.04
N ILE A 112 -9.68 1.25 -10.29
CA ILE A 112 -10.42 0.00 -10.53
C ILE A 112 -10.30 -0.57 -11.94
N ALA A 113 -9.72 0.17 -12.89
CA ALA A 113 -9.38 -0.42 -14.18
C ALA A 113 -8.23 -1.43 -14.00
N ARG A 114 -7.32 -1.15 -13.06
CA ARG A 114 -6.19 -2.01 -12.73
C ARG A 114 -6.46 -2.95 -11.55
N PHE A 115 -7.13 -2.48 -10.50
CA PHE A 115 -7.33 -3.22 -9.26
C PHE A 115 -8.81 -3.40 -8.93
N LYS A 116 -9.35 -4.58 -9.24
CA LYS A 116 -10.79 -4.86 -9.13
C LYS A 116 -11.26 -5.21 -7.72
N ASN A 117 -10.37 -5.73 -6.89
CA ASN A 117 -10.69 -6.13 -5.53
C ASN A 117 -10.58 -4.91 -4.63
N LYS A 118 -11.74 -4.35 -4.28
CA LYS A 118 -11.83 -3.27 -3.32
C LYS A 118 -11.59 -3.82 -1.90
N PRO A 119 -10.78 -3.16 -1.06
CA PRO A 119 -10.80 -3.43 0.37
C PRO A 119 -12.19 -3.13 0.95
N SER A 120 -12.63 -3.89 1.95
CA SER A 120 -13.82 -3.50 2.72
C SER A 120 -13.51 -2.19 3.46
N SER A 121 -14.31 -1.14 3.24
CA SER A 121 -14.10 0.22 3.78
C SER A 121 -14.35 0.34 5.29
N GLY A 122 -14.19 -0.75 6.04
CA GLY A 122 -14.57 -0.85 7.44
C GLY A 122 -13.43 -0.49 8.38
N THR A 123 -13.48 0.72 8.94
CA THR A 123 -13.04 1.00 10.32
C THR A 123 -11.55 1.23 10.58
N GLN A 124 -10.61 0.74 9.77
CA GLN A 124 -9.20 0.63 10.21
C GLN A 124 -8.38 1.94 10.18
N ALA A 125 -8.84 2.99 9.50
CA ALA A 125 -8.22 4.31 9.59
C ALA A 125 -8.50 5.02 10.93
N LEU A 126 -9.66 4.74 11.55
CA LEU A 126 -10.08 5.38 12.79
C LEU A 126 -9.45 4.74 14.04
N THR A 127 -9.06 3.46 13.96
CA THR A 127 -8.50 2.72 15.10
C THR A 127 -7.03 3.07 15.39
N ALA A 128 -6.36 3.74 14.46
CA ALA A 128 -4.94 4.10 14.51
C ALA A 128 -4.65 5.55 14.96
N GLY A 129 -5.65 6.30 15.43
CA GLY A 129 -5.47 7.70 15.83
C GLY A 129 -5.24 8.70 14.68
N VAL A 130 -5.20 8.27 13.41
CA VAL A 130 -5.20 9.15 12.22
C VAL A 130 -6.63 9.28 11.72
N ILE A 131 -7.39 10.17 12.35
CA ILE A 131 -8.72 10.50 11.84
C ILE A 131 -8.52 11.34 10.56
N PRO A 132 -8.97 10.88 9.38
CA PRO A 132 -8.82 11.65 8.16
C PRO A 132 -9.59 12.97 8.28
N GLY A 133 -8.89 14.08 8.12
CA GLY A 133 -9.47 15.39 8.29
C GLY A 133 -8.46 16.52 8.13
N VAL A 134 -8.94 17.67 7.67
CA VAL A 134 -8.28 18.95 7.93
C VAL A 134 -8.92 19.54 9.17
N ALA A 135 -8.15 19.80 10.22
CA ALA A 135 -8.67 20.46 11.41
C ALA A 135 -9.28 21.83 11.02
N SER A 136 -10.41 22.17 11.63
CA SER A 136 -11.20 23.37 11.33
C SER A 136 -10.55 24.68 11.79
N CYS A 137 -9.23 24.71 11.96
CA CYS A 137 -8.48 25.87 12.40
C CYS A 137 -7.29 26.15 11.45
N PRO A 138 -7.06 27.41 11.07
CA PRO A 138 -6.04 27.78 10.08
C PRO A 138 -4.63 27.34 10.45
N SER A 139 -4.28 27.21 11.73
CA SER A 139 -2.94 26.84 12.21
C SER A 139 -2.83 25.40 12.77
N CYS A 140 -3.85 24.57 12.55
CA CYS A 140 -3.93 23.24 13.15
C CYS A 140 -3.45 22.14 12.22
N ASP A 141 -3.31 20.94 12.77
CA ASP A 141 -2.80 19.80 12.03
C ASP A 141 -3.80 19.22 11.01
N PHE A 142 -3.25 18.64 9.93
CA PHE A 142 -4.00 17.79 9.01
C PHE A 142 -3.57 16.34 9.15
N ASN A 143 -4.48 15.46 8.78
CA ASN A 143 -4.33 14.03 8.85
C ASN A 143 -4.80 13.45 7.50
N ALA A 144 -3.97 12.62 6.88
CA ALA A 144 -4.31 11.93 5.65
C ALA A 144 -4.08 10.43 5.79
N THR A 145 -4.89 9.65 5.08
CA THR A 145 -4.85 8.20 5.09
C THR A 145 -4.72 7.65 3.67
N ALA A 146 -4.11 6.48 3.55
CA ALA A 146 -4.12 5.70 2.33
C ALA A 146 -4.61 4.29 2.64
N PHE A 147 -5.58 3.81 1.86
CA PHE A 147 -6.16 2.47 2.02
C PHE A 147 -6.06 1.71 0.71
N GLY A 148 -5.62 0.47 0.78
CA GLY A 148 -5.40 -0.36 -0.40
C GLY A 148 -5.42 -1.83 -0.02
N ASN A 149 -5.35 -2.68 -1.04
CA ASN A 149 -5.32 -4.12 -0.87
C ASN A 149 -4.03 -4.67 -1.51
N VAL A 150 -3.11 -5.15 -0.68
CA VAL A 150 -1.78 -5.60 -1.12
C VAL A 150 -1.77 -7.07 -1.55
N ASP A 151 -2.51 -7.94 -0.88
CA ASP A 151 -2.49 -9.39 -1.06
C ASP A 151 -3.81 -9.99 -1.62
N ASN A 152 -4.76 -9.12 -1.94
CA ASN A 152 -5.99 -9.39 -2.67
C ASN A 152 -7.07 -10.13 -1.84
N ASP A 153 -7.10 -9.90 -0.54
CA ASP A 153 -8.11 -10.42 0.40
C ASP A 153 -9.23 -9.39 0.71
N ASP A 154 -10.08 -9.66 1.71
CA ASP A 154 -11.17 -8.75 2.09
C ASP A 154 -10.71 -7.64 3.06
N ASN A 155 -9.47 -7.71 3.53
CA ASN A 155 -8.85 -6.80 4.48
C ASN A 155 -8.13 -5.66 3.73
N ALA A 156 -7.78 -4.61 4.46
CA ALA A 156 -7.29 -3.37 3.89
C ALA A 156 -6.00 -2.95 4.58
N ASP A 157 -4.90 -2.84 3.85
CA ASP A 157 -3.71 -2.16 4.32
C ASP A 157 -4.00 -0.67 4.48
N THR A 158 -3.76 -0.15 5.68
CA THR A 158 -3.99 1.27 5.99
C THR A 158 -2.68 1.94 6.39
N TRP A 159 -2.41 3.07 5.74
CA TRP A 159 -1.29 3.95 6.03
C TRP A 159 -1.82 5.32 6.44
N GLY A 160 -1.10 6.01 7.32
CA GLY A 160 -1.46 7.35 7.78
C GLY A 160 -0.27 8.30 7.72
N ILE A 161 -0.54 9.58 7.52
CA ILE A 161 0.44 10.67 7.68
C ILE A 161 -0.24 11.86 8.35
N THR A 162 0.46 12.50 9.28
CA THR A 162 -0.03 13.64 10.05
C THR A 162 0.94 14.81 9.93
N SER A 163 0.45 16.04 10.12
CA SER A 163 1.32 17.22 10.10
C SER A 163 2.12 17.47 11.38
N ALA A 164 1.68 16.89 12.49
CA ALA A 164 2.39 16.86 13.77
C ALA A 164 2.58 15.42 14.24
N ALA A 165 3.44 15.24 15.25
CA ALA A 165 3.66 13.94 15.86
C ALA A 165 2.37 13.42 16.48
N THR A 166 2.06 12.14 16.27
CA THR A 166 0.90 11.51 16.90
C THR A 166 1.14 11.33 18.39
N THR A 167 0.09 11.52 19.20
CA THR A 167 0.14 11.30 20.65
C THR A 167 -0.16 9.85 21.04
N VAL A 168 -0.53 9.02 20.05
CA VAL A 168 -0.84 7.60 20.16
C VAL A 168 -0.11 6.83 19.05
N ALA A 169 0.17 5.55 19.31
CA ALA A 169 0.72 4.66 18.29
C ALA A 169 -0.25 4.57 17.10
N LEU A 170 0.32 4.48 15.90
CA LEU A 170 -0.45 4.30 14.68
C LEU A 170 -0.88 2.85 14.49
N ALA A 171 -0.17 1.89 15.08
CA ALA A 171 -0.50 0.49 14.94
C ALA A 171 -1.76 0.06 15.70
N ASP A 172 -2.73 -0.50 14.98
CA ASP A 172 -3.74 -1.41 15.54
C ASP A 172 -3.17 -2.85 15.64
N VAL A 173 -4.02 -3.87 15.83
CA VAL A 173 -3.69 -5.29 16.07
C VAL A 173 -2.62 -5.89 15.14
N CYS A 174 -2.41 -5.34 13.93
CA CYS A 174 -1.41 -5.80 12.95
C CYS A 174 -0.52 -4.67 12.38
N GLY A 175 -0.45 -3.51 13.03
CA GLY A 175 0.39 -2.40 12.59
C GLY A 175 1.85 -2.54 13.03
N ASN A 176 2.79 -2.19 12.15
CA ASN A 176 4.23 -2.26 12.46
C ASN A 176 4.72 -1.08 13.31
N ASP A 177 4.02 0.05 13.32
CA ASP A 177 4.43 1.27 14.02
C ASP A 177 3.75 1.38 15.39
N GLN A 178 4.31 0.64 16.36
CA GLN A 178 3.87 0.54 17.75
C GLN A 178 4.22 1.79 18.59
N ASP A 179 4.99 2.72 18.02
CA ASP A 179 5.41 3.98 18.64
C ASP A 179 4.72 5.19 18.01
N ALA A 180 4.79 6.34 18.69
CA ALA A 180 4.37 7.62 18.14
C ALA A 180 5.16 7.96 16.86
N VAL A 181 4.44 8.34 15.80
CA VAL A 181 5.06 8.68 14.51
C VAL A 181 5.23 10.19 14.40
N SER A 182 6.41 10.62 13.97
CA SER A 182 6.72 12.04 13.76
C SER A 182 5.86 12.62 12.63
N GLY A 183 5.52 13.91 12.73
CA GLY A 183 4.83 14.62 11.65
C GLY A 183 5.61 14.53 10.33
N GLY A 184 4.92 14.17 9.26
CA GLY A 184 5.50 14.02 7.93
C GLY A 184 6.14 12.66 7.62
N GLU A 185 6.17 11.73 8.57
CA GLU A 185 6.56 10.34 8.28
C GLU A 185 5.29 9.48 8.08
N PRO A 186 5.14 8.79 6.93
CA PRO A 186 4.07 7.85 6.73
C PRO A 186 4.22 6.66 7.67
N GLY A 187 3.24 6.49 8.55
CA GLY A 187 3.15 5.34 9.43
C GLY A 187 2.21 4.27 8.88
N ASN A 188 2.54 3.02 9.19
CA ASN A 188 1.77 1.84 8.91
C ASN A 188 0.72 1.65 10.02
N ALA A 189 -0.51 2.03 9.73
CA ALA A 189 -1.61 1.91 10.67
C ALA A 189 -2.13 0.47 10.79
N TYR A 190 -2.16 -0.25 9.66
CA TYR A 190 -2.57 -1.65 9.62
C TYR A 190 -1.98 -2.38 8.42
N ASN A 191 -1.44 -3.58 8.65
CA ASN A 191 -0.87 -4.47 7.63
C ASN A 191 -1.21 -5.94 7.95
N ASP A 192 -2.24 -6.45 7.29
CA ASP A 192 -2.68 -7.85 7.33
C ASP A 192 -1.62 -8.82 6.80
N VAL A 193 -0.82 -8.44 5.81
CA VAL A 193 0.23 -9.31 5.24
C VAL A 193 1.29 -9.76 6.27
N SER A 194 1.45 -9.00 7.36
CA SER A 194 2.34 -9.36 8.49
C SER A 194 1.64 -10.02 9.67
N CYS A 195 0.32 -10.15 9.65
CA CYS A 195 -0.43 -10.76 10.75
C CYS A 195 -0.42 -12.30 10.64
N PRO A 196 -0.03 -13.03 11.70
CA PRO A 196 -0.01 -14.49 11.71
C PRO A 196 -1.39 -15.13 11.74
#